data_AF-A0A7S3TAM4-F1
#
_entry.id   AF-A0A7S3TAM4-F1
#
_cell.length_a   1.000
_cell.length_b   1.000
_cell.length_c   1.000
_cell.angle_alpha   90.00
_cell.angle_beta   90.00
_cell.angle_gamma   90.00
#
_symmetry.space_group_name_H-M   'P 1'
#
loop_
_entity.id
_entity.type
_entity.pdbx_description
1 polymer ?
#
loop_
_entity_poly.entity_id
_entity_poly.type
_entity_poly.pdbx_seq_one_letter_code
_entity_poly.pdbx_strand_id
1 'polypeptide(L)'
;MRAFFALDMGVKRQIKRDGGNARGWYDDELTKQRRDWKQGLDIGMPASRSWAVPDDHPSNANLDGYNRLPPPRLLPDFRPTIVEYFEAST
;
A
#
# COMPACT_ATOMS: atom_id res chain seq x y z
N MET A 1 4.12 -9.42 5.94
CA MET A 1 2.69 -9.00 5.96
C MET A 1 2.01 -9.03 7.34
N ARG A 2 2.15 -10.09 8.16
CA ARG A 2 1.52 -10.14 9.51
C ARG A 2 1.89 -8.96 10.42
N ALA A 3 3.17 -8.58 10.42
CA ALA A 3 3.68 -7.46 11.21
C ALA A 3 2.99 -6.13 10.89
N PHE A 4 2.60 -5.90 9.62
CA PHE A 4 1.87 -4.70 9.23
C PHE A 4 0.47 -4.64 9.82
N PHE A 5 -0.30 -5.73 9.75
CA PHE A 5 -1.66 -5.75 10.27
C PHE A 5 -1.72 -5.71 11.81
N ALA A 6 -0.63 -6.10 12.49
CA ALA A 6 -0.45 -5.96 13.92
C ALA A 6 -0.13 -4.54 14.41
N LEU A 7 0.20 -3.60 13.50
CA LEU A 7 0.42 -2.20 13.86
C LEU A 7 -0.86 -1.53 14.38
N ASP A 8 -0.67 -0.47 15.15
CA ASP A 8 -1.75 0.39 15.61
C ASP A 8 -2.59 0.92 14.47
N MET A 9 -3.90 1.00 14.71
CA MET A 9 -4.86 1.55 13.75
C MET A 9 -4.53 2.98 13.34
N GLY A 10 -3.90 3.77 14.23
CA GLY A 10 -3.44 5.13 13.90
C GLY A 10 -2.40 5.14 12.77
N VAL A 11 -1.46 4.20 12.79
CA VAL A 11 -0.44 4.07 11.74
C VAL A 11 -1.07 3.59 10.43
N LYS A 12 -1.93 2.56 10.49
CA LYS A 12 -2.59 2.03 9.29
C LYS A 12 -3.48 3.08 8.61
N ARG A 13 -4.15 3.93 9.39
CA ARG A 13 -4.97 5.03 8.87
C ARG A 13 -4.17 6.13 8.16
N GLN A 14 -2.88 6.32 8.47
CA GLN A 14 -2.05 7.32 7.79
C GLN A 14 -1.82 6.98 6.31
N ILE A 15 -1.92 5.70 5.95
CA ILE A 15 -1.78 5.22 4.58
C ILE A 15 -3.12 4.73 4.01
N LYS A 16 -4.25 5.15 4.60
CA LYS A 16 -5.57 4.75 4.12
C LYS A 16 -5.75 5.25 2.68
N ARG A 17 -6.29 4.40 1.81
CA ARG A 17 -6.68 4.81 0.45
C ARG A 17 -7.87 5.78 0.49
N ASP A 18 -8.07 6.54 -0.58
CA ASP A 18 -9.17 7.51 -0.70
C ASP A 18 -9.68 7.58 -2.15
N GLY A 19 -10.68 8.43 -2.40
CA GLY A 19 -11.28 8.54 -3.74
C GLY A 19 -10.33 9.05 -4.84
N GLY A 20 -9.20 9.67 -4.48
CA GLY A 20 -8.17 10.14 -5.40
C GLY A 20 -6.95 9.22 -5.48
N ASN A 21 -6.82 8.23 -4.60
CA ASN A 21 -5.75 7.25 -4.62
C ASN A 21 -6.26 5.89 -4.11
N ALA A 22 -6.36 4.93 -5.02
CA ALA A 22 -6.84 3.58 -4.74
C ALA A 22 -5.79 2.69 -4.03
N ARG A 23 -4.53 3.11 -3.96
CA ARG A 23 -3.46 2.38 -3.27
C ARG A 23 -3.40 2.73 -1.78
N GLY A 24 -3.10 1.74 -0.95
CA GLY A 24 -3.00 1.89 0.50
C GLY A 24 -3.93 0.97 1.29
N TRP A 25 -3.99 1.20 2.59
CA TRP A 25 -4.75 0.39 3.53
C TRP A 25 -6.25 0.69 3.47
N TYR A 26 -7.08 -0.30 3.77
CA TYR A 26 -8.52 -0.11 3.93
C TYR A 26 -9.14 -1.17 4.85
N ASP A 27 -10.22 -0.79 5.50
CA ASP A 27 -11.11 -1.65 6.29
C ASP A 27 -12.59 -1.46 5.90
N ASP A 28 -12.86 -0.63 4.89
CA ASP A 28 -14.21 -0.34 4.42
C ASP A 28 -14.62 -1.32 3.32
N GLU A 29 -15.85 -1.83 3.39
CA GLU A 29 -16.44 -2.71 2.38
C GLU A 29 -17.32 -1.90 1.42
N LEU A 30 -16.96 -1.85 0.14
CA LEU A 30 -17.61 -0.98 -0.85
C LEU A 30 -18.82 -1.60 -1.58
N THR A 31 -19.12 -2.90 -1.40
CA THR A 31 -19.97 -3.62 -2.36
C THR A 31 -21.33 -4.11 -1.88
N LYS A 32 -21.54 -4.46 -0.59
CA LYS A 32 -22.84 -5.04 -0.17
C LYS A 32 -23.32 -4.69 1.26
N GLN A 33 -22.62 -3.81 1.99
CA GLN A 33 -22.85 -3.58 3.44
C GLN A 33 -22.93 -4.89 4.26
N ARG A 34 -22.31 -5.98 3.79
CA ARG A 34 -22.31 -7.28 4.46
C ARG A 34 -20.94 -7.50 5.07
N ARG A 35 -20.71 -6.83 6.20
CA ARG A 35 -19.46 -6.78 6.99
C ARG A 35 -18.49 -7.94 6.66
N ASP A 36 -17.70 -7.77 5.60
CA ASP A 36 -16.55 -8.63 5.32
C ASP A 36 -15.49 -8.20 6.35
N TRP A 37 -15.23 -9.03 7.37
CA TRP A 37 -14.30 -8.71 8.47
C TRP A 37 -12.86 -8.83 8.02
N LYS A 38 -12.48 -8.04 7.02
CA LYS A 38 -11.12 -7.97 6.51
C LYS A 38 -10.58 -6.57 6.56
N GLN A 39 -9.25 -6.51 6.67
CA GLN A 39 -8.47 -5.35 6.32
C GLN A 39 -7.67 -5.71 5.07
N GLY A 40 -7.48 -4.74 4.18
CA GLY A 40 -6.68 -4.89 2.97
C GLY A 40 -5.59 -3.84 2.89
N LEU A 41 -4.61 -4.11 2.04
CA LEU A 41 -3.55 -3.18 1.68
C LEU A 41 -3.28 -3.37 0.19
N ASP A 42 -3.63 -2.35 -0.60
CA ASP A 42 -3.45 -2.38 -2.05
C ASP A 42 -2.09 -1.76 -2.41
N ILE A 43 -1.21 -2.57 -2.99
CA ILE A 43 0.11 -2.16 -3.50
C ILE A 43 0.21 -2.66 -4.93
N GLY A 44 0.85 -1.89 -5.80
CA GLY A 44 1.10 -2.30 -7.18
C GLY A 44 2.51 -1.94 -7.64
N MET A 45 2.83 -2.37 -8.85
CA MET A 45 4.02 -1.88 -9.53
C MET A 45 3.88 -0.36 -9.77
N PRO A 46 4.90 0.45 -9.41
CA PRO A 46 4.91 1.86 -9.76
C PRO A 46 4.81 2.04 -11.28
N ALA A 47 4.16 3.12 -11.73
CA ALA A 47 3.99 3.37 -13.17
C ALA A 47 5.33 3.45 -13.92
N SER A 48 6.37 3.99 -13.26
CA SER A 48 7.74 4.06 -13.78
C SER A 48 8.42 2.70 -13.92
N ARG A 49 7.85 1.64 -13.32
CA ARG A 49 8.47 0.32 -13.13
C ARG A 49 9.82 0.36 -12.40
N SER A 50 10.07 1.43 -11.64
CA SER A 50 11.28 1.60 -10.85
C SER A 50 10.93 1.90 -9.40
N TRP A 51 11.57 1.16 -8.48
CA TRP A 51 11.47 1.38 -7.04
C TRP A 51 12.54 2.33 -6.49
N ALA A 52 13.43 2.82 -7.36
CA ALA A 52 14.56 3.70 -7.01
C ALA A 52 14.12 5.16 -6.78
N VAL A 53 12.96 5.56 -7.30
CA VAL A 53 12.37 6.88 -7.06
C VAL A 53 11.37 6.83 -5.89
N PRO A 54 11.12 7.97 -5.20
CA PRO A 54 10.10 8.04 -4.15
C PRO A 54 8.72 7.60 -4.64
N ASP A 55 7.90 7.04 -3.75
CA ASP A 55 6.59 6.48 -4.13
C ASP A 55 5.63 7.51 -4.71
N ASP A 56 5.72 8.77 -4.24
CA ASP A 56 4.93 9.92 -4.66
C ASP A 56 5.55 10.70 -5.83
N HIS A 57 6.66 10.22 -6.41
CA HIS A 57 7.28 10.86 -7.55
C HIS A 57 6.33 10.86 -8.76
N PRO A 58 6.21 11.96 -9.54
CA PRO A 58 5.24 12.07 -10.64
C PRO A 58 5.32 10.95 -11.69
N SER A 59 6.51 10.36 -11.90
CA SER A 59 6.67 9.22 -12.81
C SER A 59 5.97 7.94 -12.34
N ASN A 60 5.57 7.86 -11.07
CA ASN A 60 4.86 6.72 -10.50
C ASN A 60 3.33 6.86 -10.60
N ALA A 61 2.83 8.00 -11.08
CA ALA A 61 1.41 8.26 -11.21
C ALA A 61 0.76 7.30 -12.21
N ASN A 62 -0.33 6.63 -11.79
CA ASN A 62 -1.21 5.87 -12.65
C ASN A 62 -2.69 6.11 -12.27
N LEU A 63 -3.61 5.42 -12.96
CA LEU A 63 -5.04 5.50 -12.68
C LEU A 63 -5.42 5.10 -11.24
N ASP A 64 -4.61 4.25 -10.60
CA ASP A 64 -4.82 3.82 -9.21
C ASP A 64 -4.16 4.74 -8.18
N GLY A 65 -3.35 5.72 -8.61
CA GLY A 65 -2.61 6.64 -7.74
C GLY A 65 -1.18 6.17 -7.41
N TYR A 66 -0.72 6.48 -6.20
CA TYR A 66 0.66 6.23 -5.74
C TYR A 66 0.68 5.23 -4.59
N ASN A 67 1.65 4.34 -4.54
CA ASN A 67 1.82 3.43 -3.41
C ASN A 67 1.97 4.21 -2.09
N ARG A 68 1.25 3.77 -1.05
CA ARG A 68 1.35 4.32 0.31
C ARG A 68 1.83 3.21 1.24
N LEU A 69 3.14 3.21 1.53
CA LEU A 69 3.78 2.17 2.33
C LEU A 69 4.03 2.65 3.77
N PRO A 70 4.05 1.74 4.78
CA PRO A 70 4.39 2.09 6.14
C PRO A 70 5.84 2.63 6.22
N PRO A 71 6.13 3.56 7.15
CA PRO A 71 7.47 4.15 7.24
C PRO A 71 8.50 3.11 7.72
N PRO A 72 9.75 3.13 7.20
CA PRO A 72 10.79 2.16 7.56
C PRO A 72 11.11 2.10 9.07
N ARG A 73 10.90 3.21 9.80
CA ARG A 73 11.08 3.23 11.26
C ARG A 73 10.16 2.27 12.02
N LEU A 74 9.00 1.92 11.43
CA LEU A 74 8.03 1.01 12.04
C LEU A 74 8.15 -0.40 11.48
N LEU A 75 8.46 -0.54 10.20
CA LEU A 75 8.69 -1.82 9.54
C LEU A 75 9.85 -1.69 8.53
N PRO A 76 11.10 -1.85 8.97
CA PRO A 76 12.27 -1.59 8.13
C PRO A 76 12.31 -2.50 6.89
N ASP A 77 11.93 -3.77 7.07
CA ASP A 77 12.02 -4.78 6.02
C ASP A 77 10.80 -4.82 5.10
N PHE A 78 9.75 -4.03 5.40
CA PHE A 78 8.50 -4.10 4.64
C PHE A 78 8.68 -3.66 3.19
N ARG A 79 9.27 -2.48 2.96
CA ARG A 79 9.53 -1.98 1.60
C ARG A 79 10.46 -2.93 0.83
N PRO A 80 11.65 -3.31 1.35
CA PRO A 80 12.52 -4.27 0.66
C PRO A 80 11.79 -5.56 0.25
N THR A 81 11.01 -6.15 1.16
CA THR A 81 10.28 -7.40 0.88
C THR A 81 9.25 -7.23 -0.25
N ILE A 82 8.53 -6.09 -0.27
CA ILE A 82 7.54 -5.80 -1.32
C ILE A 82 8.23 -5.60 -2.67
N VAL A 83 9.33 -4.86 -2.70
CA VAL A 83 10.12 -4.61 -3.92
C VAL A 83 10.61 -5.94 -4.50
N GLU A 84 11.26 -6.77 -3.68
CA GLU A 84 11.76 -8.08 -4.07
C GLU A 84 10.63 -8.97 -4.62
N TYR A 85 9.48 -9.02 -3.94
CA TYR A 85 8.33 -9.81 -4.38
C TYR A 85 7.85 -9.39 -5.79
N PHE A 86 7.76 -8.10 -6.03
CA PHE A 86 7.30 -7.56 -7.31
C PHE A 86 8.32 -7.72 -8.44
N GLU A 87 9.61 -7.56 -8.14
CA GLU A 87 10.69 -7.81 -9.10
C GLU A 87 10.81 -9.30 -9.47
N ALA A 88 10.59 -10.21 -8.51
CA ALA A 88 10.57 -11.65 -8.77
C ALA A 88 9.31 -12.12 -9.53
N SER A 89 8.28 -11.28 -9.61
CA SER A 89 7.00 -11.58 -10.27
C SER A 89 6.89 -10.99 -11.68
N THR A 90 7.95 -10.35 -12.18
CA THR A 90 8.03 -9.71 -13.51
C THR A 90 8.95 -10.51 -14.43
#